data_AF-A0A2E4MWU8-F1
#
_entry.id   AF-A0A2E4MWU8-F1
#
_cell.length_a   1.000
_cell.length_b   1.000
_cell.length_c   1.000
_cell.angle_alpha   90.00
_cell.angle_beta   90.00
_cell.angle_gamma   90.00
#
_symmetry.space_group_name_H-M   'P 1'
#
loop_
_entity.id
_entity.type
_entity.pdbx_description
1 polymer ?
#
loop_
_entity_poly.entity_id
_entity_poly.type
_entity_poly.pdbx_seq_one_letter_code
_entity_poly.pdbx_strand_id
1 'polypeptide(L)'
;FGERLASRFAEDAVFLEKQGRRLRTILRGQSAADGEQLIIVVAHAFDEADPKAKRRLAELMVTIGKELPNTADTVSAILGDWSDAPVEMLLKLRQRRMGIR
;
A
#
# COMPACT_ATOMS: atom_id res chain seq x y z
N PHE A 1 -12.16 -8.83 -0.74
CA PHE A 1 -11.26 -8.59 0.42
C PHE A 1 -10.64 -7.20 0.36
N GLY A 2 -10.08 -6.81 -0.79
CA GLY A 2 -9.42 -5.52 -0.99
C GLY A 2 -10.26 -4.29 -0.65
N GLU A 3 -11.52 -4.21 -1.08
CA GLU A 3 -12.35 -3.01 -0.85
C GLU A 3 -12.57 -2.75 0.64
N ARG A 4 -12.90 -3.81 1.39
CA ARG A 4 -13.04 -3.74 2.86
C ARG A 4 -11.73 -3.38 3.55
N LEU A 5 -10.59 -3.78 3.00
CA LEU A 5 -9.29 -3.41 3.54
C LEU A 5 -8.99 -1.93 3.28
N ALA A 6 -9.24 -1.45 2.06
CA ALA A 6 -9.01 -0.07 1.65
C ALA A 6 -9.89 0.91 2.45
N SER A 7 -11.20 0.65 2.58
CA SER A 7 -12.11 1.48 3.41
C SER A 7 -11.65 1.52 4.87
N ARG A 8 -11.30 0.38 5.47
CA ARG A 8 -10.81 0.34 6.86
C ARG A 8 -9.52 1.14 7.06
N PHE A 9 -8.62 1.12 6.08
CA PHE A 9 -7.39 1.92 6.12
C PHE A 9 -7.65 3.41 5.94
N ALA A 10 -8.59 3.77 5.06
CA ALA A 10 -9.00 5.16 4.87
C ALA A 10 -9.57 5.74 6.18
N GLU A 11 -10.32 4.94 6.95
CA GLU A 11 -11.03 5.37 8.17
C GLU A 11 -10.17 5.29 9.45
N ASP A 12 -9.40 4.22 9.68
CA ASP A 12 -8.67 3.97 10.94
C ASP A 12 -7.19 4.37 10.87
N ALA A 13 -6.87 5.52 11.48
CA ALA A 13 -5.52 6.09 11.54
C ALA A 13 -4.47 5.18 12.18
N VAL A 14 -4.87 4.29 13.09
CA VAL A 14 -3.96 3.43 13.86
C VAL A 14 -4.09 1.96 13.45
N PHE A 15 -4.69 1.69 12.27
CA PHE A 15 -4.88 0.33 11.77
C PHE A 15 -3.56 -0.44 11.68
N LEU A 16 -2.50 0.18 11.17
CA LEU A 16 -1.19 -0.47 11.03
C LEU A 16 -0.56 -0.82 12.39
N GLU A 17 -0.79 0.00 13.40
CA GLU A 17 -0.31 -0.27 14.76
C GLU A 17 -1.03 -1.49 15.34
N LYS A 18 -2.35 -1.55 15.18
CA LYS A 18 -3.21 -2.63 15.71
C LYS A 18 -3.06 -3.94 14.95
N GLN A 19 -3.03 -3.88 13.62
CA GLN A 19 -3.23 -5.04 12.74
C GLN A 19 -2.06 -5.27 11.78
N GLY A 20 -1.01 -4.44 11.80
CA GLY A 20 0.07 -4.49 10.81
C GLY A 20 0.76 -5.85 10.72
N ARG A 21 0.97 -6.54 11.85
CA ARG A 21 1.56 -7.90 11.83
C ARG A 21 0.67 -8.88 11.08
N ARG A 22 -0.63 -8.89 11.38
CA ARG A 22 -1.61 -9.77 10.74
C ARG A 22 -1.77 -9.45 9.26
N LEU A 23 -1.82 -8.17 8.92
CA LEU A 23 -1.88 -7.72 7.53
C LEU A 23 -0.68 -8.23 6.73
N ARG A 24 0.55 -8.04 7.24
CA ARG A 24 1.75 -8.54 6.56
C ARG A 24 1.71 -10.05 6.33
N THR A 25 1.25 -10.82 7.32
CA THR A 25 1.07 -12.28 7.15
C THR A 25 0.06 -12.61 6.05
N ILE A 26 -1.08 -11.91 6.01
CA ILE A 26 -2.09 -12.11 4.97
C ILE A 26 -1.53 -11.77 3.59
N LEU A 27 -0.84 -10.63 3.47
CA LEU A 27 -0.26 -10.19 2.20
C LEU A 27 0.77 -11.19 1.67
N ARG A 28 1.67 -11.71 2.51
CA ARG A 28 2.65 -12.73 2.09
C ARG A 28 2.03 -14.04 1.60
N GLY A 29 0.79 -14.33 1.99
CA GLY A 29 0.06 -15.52 1.56
C GLY A 29 -0.73 -15.32 0.26
N GLN A 30 -0.76 -14.10 -0.30
CA GLN A 30 -1.50 -13.84 -1.53
C GLN A 30 -0.73 -14.24 -2.78
N SER A 31 -1.48 -14.60 -3.83
CA SER A 31 -0.89 -14.78 -5.16
C SER A 31 -0.53 -13.43 -5.78
N ALA A 32 0.28 -13.45 -6.85
CA ALA A 32 0.59 -12.23 -7.60
C ALA A 32 -0.68 -11.56 -8.18
N ALA A 33 -1.61 -12.37 -8.70
CA ALA A 33 -2.88 -11.89 -9.26
C ALA A 33 -3.76 -11.22 -8.18
N ASP A 34 -3.85 -11.80 -6.99
CA ASP A 34 -4.58 -11.18 -5.88
C ASP A 34 -3.93 -9.87 -5.43
N GLY A 35 -2.60 -9.81 -5.47
CA GLY A 35 -1.81 -8.60 -5.21
C GLY A 35 -2.10 -7.47 -6.18
N GLU A 36 -2.14 -7.77 -7.48
CA GLU A 36 -2.48 -6.79 -8.53
C GLU A 36 -3.92 -6.29 -8.37
N GLN A 37 -4.88 -7.19 -8.12
CA GLN A 37 -6.26 -6.78 -7.84
C GLN A 37 -6.35 -5.87 -6.61
N LEU A 38 -5.59 -6.18 -5.56
CA LEU A 38 -5.55 -5.35 -4.36
C LEU A 38 -5.01 -3.95 -4.66
N ILE A 39 -3.99 -3.83 -5.50
CA ILE A 39 -3.41 -2.54 -5.91
C ILE A 39 -4.45 -1.71 -6.67
N ILE A 40 -5.17 -2.30 -7.62
CA ILE A 40 -6.22 -1.62 -8.38
C ILE A 40 -7.28 -1.05 -7.43
N VAL A 41 -7.74 -1.86 -6.48
CA VAL A 41 -8.76 -1.43 -5.50
C VAL A 41 -8.26 -0.30 -4.61
N VAL A 42 -7.02 -0.38 -4.10
CA VAL A 42 -6.45 0.67 -3.26
C VAL A 42 -6.22 1.96 -4.06
N ALA A 43 -5.88 1.85 -5.35
CA ALA A 43 -5.72 3.01 -6.21
C ALA A 43 -7.05 3.74 -6.47
N HIS A 44 -8.11 3.02 -6.80
CA HIS A 44 -9.45 3.62 -6.92
C HIS A 44 -9.91 4.28 -5.61
N ALA A 45 -9.68 3.62 -4.46
CA ALA A 45 -10.00 4.21 -3.17
C ALA A 45 -9.20 5.50 -2.89
N PHE A 46 -7.98 5.62 -3.41
CA PHE A 46 -7.15 6.81 -3.25
C PHE A 46 -7.68 8.00 -4.04
N ASP A 47 -8.15 7.77 -5.26
CA ASP A 47 -8.67 8.82 -6.14
C ASP A 47 -9.92 9.51 -5.54
N GLU A 48 -10.75 8.74 -4.83
CA GLU A 48 -11.99 9.23 -4.19
C GLU A 48 -11.78 9.76 -2.76
N ALA A 49 -10.60 9.55 -2.18
CA ALA A 49 -10.34 9.83 -0.77
C ALA A 49 -10.01 11.30 -0.48
N ASP A 50 -10.36 11.74 0.73
CA ASP A 50 -9.89 13.01 1.29
C ASP A 50 -8.36 12.97 1.55
N PRO A 51 -7.69 14.12 1.76
CA PRO A 51 -6.23 14.16 1.94
C PRO A 51 -5.68 13.31 3.10
N LYS A 52 -6.44 13.14 4.20
CA LYS A 52 -6.00 12.32 5.33
C LYS A 52 -6.11 10.83 4.99
N ALA A 53 -7.18 10.44 4.33
CA ALA A 53 -7.39 9.08 3.85
C ALA A 53 -6.37 8.70 2.75
N LYS A 54 -6.08 9.61 1.81
CA LYS A 54 -5.04 9.44 0.78
C LYS A 54 -3.69 9.06 1.37
N ARG A 55 -3.24 9.77 2.42
CA ARG A 55 -1.98 9.44 3.11
C ARG A 55 -1.97 8.00 3.65
N ARG A 56 -3.06 7.54 4.25
CA ARG A 56 -3.17 6.18 4.80
C ARG A 56 -3.20 5.12 3.70
N LEU A 57 -3.85 5.41 2.59
CA LEU A 57 -3.89 4.52 1.42
C LEU A 57 -2.51 4.41 0.75
N ALA A 58 -1.73 5.49 0.72
CA ALA A 58 -0.32 5.44 0.30
C ALA A 58 0.53 4.55 1.22
N GLU A 59 0.32 4.59 2.54
CA GLU A 59 0.99 3.68 3.48
C GLU A 59 0.60 2.21 3.26
N LEU A 60 -0.66 1.95 2.94
CA LEU A 60 -1.12 0.63 2.55
C LEU A 60 -0.44 0.18 1.26
N MET A 61 -0.36 1.03 0.24
CA MET A 61 0.28 0.71 -1.04
C MET A 61 1.77 0.38 -0.86
N VAL A 62 2.50 1.14 -0.03
CA VAL A 62 3.88 0.82 0.35
C VAL A 62 3.98 -0.54 1.06
N THR A 63 3.03 -0.84 1.94
CA THR A 63 3.00 -2.11 2.66
C THR A 63 2.77 -3.28 1.71
N ILE A 64 1.88 -3.12 0.73
CA ILE A 64 1.64 -4.10 -0.33
C ILE A 64 2.93 -4.35 -1.11
N GLY A 65 3.56 -3.31 -1.66
CA GLY A 65 4.79 -3.47 -2.45
C GLY A 65 5.96 -4.09 -1.68
N LYS A 66 6.02 -3.90 -0.35
CA LYS A 66 7.05 -4.51 0.51
C LYS A 66 6.82 -5.99 0.80
N GLU A 67 5.57 -6.40 0.92
CA GLU A 67 5.21 -7.77 1.31
C GLU A 67 4.85 -8.66 0.11
N LEU A 68 4.57 -8.05 -1.05
CA LEU A 68 4.34 -8.71 -2.34
C LEU A 68 5.39 -8.24 -3.36
N PRO A 69 6.60 -8.84 -3.39
CA PRO A 69 7.72 -8.38 -4.20
C PRO A 69 7.41 -8.28 -5.70
N ASN A 70 6.57 -9.17 -6.23
CA ASN A 70 6.17 -9.18 -7.64
C ASN A 70 5.37 -7.94 -8.05
N THR A 71 4.83 -7.21 -7.07
CA THR A 71 4.02 -6.02 -7.30
C THR A 71 4.77 -4.72 -7.00
N ALA A 72 6.01 -4.81 -6.52
CA ALA A 72 6.77 -3.66 -6.04
C ALA A 72 6.99 -2.59 -7.12
N ASP A 73 7.22 -3.02 -8.37
CA ASP A 73 7.40 -2.10 -9.51
C ASP A 73 6.10 -1.40 -9.87
N THR A 74 4.99 -2.12 -9.92
CA THR A 74 3.65 -1.55 -10.14
C THR A 74 3.27 -0.55 -9.06
N VAL A 75 3.50 -0.91 -7.79
CA VAL A 75 3.29 -0.02 -6.64
C VAL A 75 4.16 1.24 -6.74
N SER A 76 5.43 1.09 -7.13
CA SER A 76 6.35 2.22 -7.25
C SER A 76 5.94 3.17 -8.38
N ALA A 77 5.42 2.65 -9.49
CA ALA A 77 4.92 3.46 -10.59
C ALA A 77 3.69 4.28 -10.14
N ILE A 78 2.69 3.60 -9.56
CA ILE A 78 1.45 4.25 -9.10
C ILE A 78 1.72 5.33 -8.05
N LEU A 79 2.56 5.03 -7.05
CA LEU A 79 2.92 6.03 -6.04
C LEU A 79 3.73 7.20 -6.63
N GLY A 80 4.44 6.99 -7.73
CA GLY A 80 5.15 8.05 -8.45
C GLY A 80 4.20 9.01 -9.16
N ASP A 81 3.04 8.50 -9.60
CA ASP A 81 2.00 9.29 -10.26
C ASP A 81 1.11 10.06 -9.26
N TRP A 82 1.07 9.62 -8.00
CA TRP A 82 0.33 10.30 -6.94
C TRP A 82 1.06 11.56 -6.46
N SER A 83 0.62 12.73 -6.94
CA SER A 83 1.14 14.03 -6.51
C SER A 83 1.05 14.25 -4.99
N ASP A 84 0.06 13.62 -4.35
CA ASP A 84 -0.20 13.72 -2.91
C ASP A 84 0.53 12.63 -2.09
N ALA A 85 1.23 11.69 -2.74
CA ALA A 85 1.98 10.66 -2.03
C ALA A 85 3.24 11.25 -1.39
N PRO A 86 3.46 11.07 -0.06
CA PRO A 86 4.64 11.61 0.59
C PRO A 86 5.93 11.05 -0.03
N VAL A 87 6.84 11.92 -0.48
CA VAL A 87 8.13 11.53 -1.11
C VAL A 87 8.92 10.50 -0.29
N GLU A 88 8.82 10.56 1.04
CA GLU A 88 9.41 9.59 1.96
C GLU A 88 8.94 8.14 1.74
N MET A 89 7.71 7.95 1.25
CA MET A 89 7.13 6.63 0.96
C MET A 89 7.78 5.98 -0.27
N LEU A 90 8.08 6.78 -1.29
CA LEU A 90 8.83 6.34 -2.47
C LEU A 90 10.26 5.92 -2.09
N LEU A 91 10.92 6.71 -1.22
CA LEU A 91 12.25 6.39 -0.71
C LEU A 91 12.26 5.06 0.08
N LYS A 92 11.23 4.79 0.89
CA LYS A 92 11.09 3.55 1.67
C LYS A 92 10.95 2.30 0.81
N LEU A 93 10.38 2.40 -0.39
CA LEU A 93 10.32 1.29 -1.35
C LEU A 93 11.67 1.08 -2.02
N ARG A 94 12.31 2.19 -2.44
CA ARG A 94 13.63 2.15 -3.11
C ARG A 94 14.74 1.59 -2.23
N GLN A 95 14.79 1.96 -0.94
CA GLN A 95 15.79 1.45 0.01
C GLN A 95 15.72 -0.08 0.17
N ARG A 96 14.51 -0.64 0.24
CA ARG A 96 14.30 -2.08 0.35
C ARG A 96 14.75 -2.83 -0.90
N ARG A 97 14.55 -2.25 -2.09
CA ARG A 97 15.01 -2.82 -3.36
C ARG A 97 16.54 -2.89 -3.44
N MET A 98 17.25 -1.93 -2.86
CA MET A 98 18.71 -1.89 -2.84
C MET A 98 19.34 -2.71 -1.69
N GLY A 99 18.53 -3.39 -0.86
CA GLY A 99 19.03 -4.15 0.29
C GLY A 99 19.61 -3.29 1.41
N ILE A 100 19.39 -1.97 1.37
CA ILE A 100 19.89 -1.03 2.39
C ILE A 100 18.88 -1.06 3.54
N ARG A 101 19.33 -1.53 4.71
CA ARG A 101 18.52 -1.69 5.93
C ARG A 101 18.67 -0.50 6.85
#